data_AF-A0A963DEG0-F1
#
_entry.id   AF-A0A963DEG0-F1
#
_cell.length_a   1.000
_cell.length_b   1.000
_cell.length_c   1.000
_cell.angle_alpha   90.00
_cell.angle_beta   90.00
_cell.angle_gamma   90.00
#
_symmetry.space_group_name_H-M   'P 1'
#
loop_
_entity.id
_entity.type
_entity.pdbx_description
1 polymer ?
#
loop_
_entity_poly.entity_id
_entity_poly.type
_entity_poly.pdbx_seq_one_letter_code
_entity_poly.pdbx_strand_id
1 'polypeptide(L)'
;MAMPSYRPIPAVIAQHAEEAALLRNLRSSQVVAPHVTLHQLLRLDNRIAAHLDGLSIAGEAGEALCAEALEDPGIGELFAATVGAIERGDRQALHHLVERRQGVKSCIAAPATVAPQE
;
A
#
# COMPACT_ATOMS: atom_id res chain seq x y z
N MET A 1 12.00 21.78 16.70
CA MET A 1 13.11 20.83 16.79
C MET A 1 13.54 20.55 15.37
N ALA A 2 14.74 20.98 14.95
CA ALA A 2 15.19 20.77 13.58
C ALA A 2 15.35 19.26 13.34
N MET A 3 14.63 18.70 12.37
CA MET A 3 14.79 17.29 12.02
C MET A 3 16.17 17.10 11.39
N PRO A 4 16.91 16.04 11.76
CA PRO A 4 18.20 15.76 11.15
C PRO A 4 18.04 15.67 9.63
N SER A 5 18.90 16.37 8.88
CA SER A 5 18.91 16.31 7.42
C SER A 5 19.51 14.98 6.99
N TYR A 6 18.69 13.93 6.99
CA TYR A 6 19.06 12.64 6.43
C TYR A 6 18.92 12.69 4.93
N ARG A 7 19.96 12.25 4.19
CA ARG A 7 19.85 12.08 2.74
C ARG A 7 19.13 10.76 2.49
N PRO A 8 17.89 10.77 1.96
CA PRO A 8 17.15 9.55 1.72
C PRO A 8 17.89 8.67 0.71
N ILE A 9 17.85 7.35 0.89
CA ILE A 9 18.37 6.38 -0.08
C ILE A 9 17.20 5.97 -0.97
N PRO A 10 17.12 6.42 -2.25
CA PRO A 10 15.93 6.24 -3.07
C PRO A 10 15.50 4.78 -3.22
N ALA A 11 16.46 3.86 -3.35
CA ALA A 11 16.19 2.43 -3.46
C ALA A 11 15.45 1.84 -2.24
N VAL A 12 15.73 2.35 -1.03
CA VAL A 12 15.06 1.88 0.20
C VAL A 12 13.63 2.42 0.26
N ILE A 13 13.42 3.66 -0.18
CA ILE A 13 12.08 4.27 -0.22
C ILE A 13 11.22 3.58 -1.28
N ALA A 14 11.80 3.27 -2.44
CA ALA A 14 11.13 2.51 -3.50
C ALA A 14 10.70 1.13 -2.97
N GLN A 15 11.59 0.46 -2.23
CA GLN A 15 11.24 -0.80 -1.56
C GLN A 15 10.07 -0.64 -0.58
N HIS A 16 9.98 0.46 0.18
CA HIS A 16 8.81 0.71 1.02
C HIS A 16 7.51 0.85 0.22
N ALA A 17 7.55 1.55 -0.93
CA ALA A 17 6.39 1.69 -1.81
C ALA A 17 5.95 0.34 -2.41
N GLU A 18 6.91 -0.42 -2.95
CA GLU A 18 6.67 -1.74 -3.56
C GLU A 18 6.13 -2.75 -2.53
N GLU A 19 6.76 -2.83 -1.36
CA GLU A 19 6.34 -3.77 -0.30
C GLU A 19 4.97 -3.40 0.28
N ALA A 20 4.68 -2.10 0.49
CA ALA A 20 3.35 -1.67 0.94
C ALA A 20 2.27 -2.10 -0.06
N ALA A 21 2.53 -1.92 -1.36
CA ALA A 21 1.63 -2.32 -2.44
C ALA A 21 1.42 -3.85 -2.49
N LEU A 22 2.51 -4.62 -2.47
CA LEU A 22 2.49 -6.09 -2.50
C LEU A 22 1.77 -6.68 -1.28
N LEU A 23 2.09 -6.18 -0.07
CA LEU A 23 1.49 -6.68 1.16
C LEU A 23 0.00 -6.36 1.25
N ARG A 24 -0.44 -5.21 0.74
CA ARG A 24 -1.87 -4.89 0.64
C ARG A 24 -2.60 -5.84 -0.32
N ASN A 25 -1.95 -6.26 -1.41
CA ASN A 25 -2.52 -7.27 -2.31
C ASN A 25 -2.59 -8.64 -1.62
N LEU A 26 -1.54 -9.05 -0.90
CA LEU A 26 -1.55 -10.27 -0.09
C LEU A 26 -2.65 -10.23 0.98
N ARG A 27 -2.85 -9.09 1.65
CA ARG A 27 -3.91 -8.93 2.66
C ARG A 27 -5.30 -9.21 2.07
N SER A 28 -5.52 -8.83 0.81
CA SER A 28 -6.82 -9.00 0.14
C SER A 28 -7.19 -10.46 -0.05
N SER A 29 -6.21 -11.36 -0.30
CA SER A 29 -6.45 -12.80 -0.38
C SER A 29 -6.47 -13.47 0.99
N GLN A 30 -5.62 -13.02 1.92
CA GLN A 30 -5.51 -13.62 3.25
C GLN A 30 -6.75 -13.38 4.12
N VAL A 31 -7.46 -12.25 3.93
CA VAL A 31 -8.65 -11.93 4.75
C VAL A 31 -9.83 -12.87 4.50
N VAL A 32 -9.87 -13.53 3.34
CA VAL A 32 -10.93 -14.49 2.95
C VAL A 32 -10.47 -15.95 3.02
N ALA A 33 -9.21 -16.20 3.37
CA ALA A 33 -8.66 -17.55 3.43
C ALA A 33 -9.06 -18.26 4.73
N PRO A 34 -9.65 -19.48 4.66
CA PRO A 34 -10.22 -20.16 5.83
C PRO A 34 -9.16 -20.65 6.84
N HIS A 35 -7.90 -20.76 6.43
CA HIS A 35 -6.79 -21.25 7.26
C HIS A 35 -5.97 -20.12 7.89
N VAL A 36 -6.29 -18.86 7.58
CA VAL A 36 -5.56 -17.71 8.11
C VAL A 36 -6.14 -17.29 9.44
N THR A 37 -5.28 -17.23 10.45
CA THR A 37 -5.64 -16.77 11.79
C THR A 37 -5.59 -15.25 11.90
N LEU A 38 -6.35 -14.67 12.84
CA LEU A 38 -6.29 -13.23 13.13
C LEU A 38 -4.88 -12.77 13.54
N HIS A 39 -4.10 -13.64 14.20
CA HIS A 39 -2.71 -13.33 14.56
C HIS A 39 -1.82 -13.18 13.32
N GLN A 40 -2.00 -14.02 12.29
CA GLN A 40 -1.27 -13.91 11.04
C GLN A 40 -1.66 -12.64 10.26
N LEU A 41 -2.95 -12.28 10.27
CA LEU A 41 -3.41 -11.00 9.69
C LEU A 41 -2.81 -9.79 10.41
N LEU A 42 -2.79 -9.79 11.75
CA LEU A 42 -2.18 -8.71 12.52
C LEU A 42 -0.69 -8.54 12.18
N ARG A 43 0.05 -9.64 12.03
CA ARG A 43 1.47 -9.57 11.61
C ARG A 43 1.62 -8.99 10.20
N LEU A 44 0.70 -9.28 9.29
CA LEU A 44 0.70 -8.71 7.95
C LEU A 44 0.39 -7.21 7.99
N ASP A 45 -0.63 -6.81 8.75
CA ASP A 45 -1.05 -5.41 8.91
C ASP A 45 0.07 -4.57 9.56
N ASN A 46 0.78 -5.12 10.55
CA ASN A 46 1.96 -4.45 11.14
C ASN A 46 3.09 -4.23 10.13
N ARG A 47 3.31 -5.16 9.19
CA ARG A 47 4.31 -4.98 8.13
C ARG A 47 3.87 -3.90 7.16
N ILE A 48 2.61 -3.88 6.76
CA ILE A 48 2.05 -2.82 5.91
C ILE A 48 2.26 -1.46 6.58
N ALA A 49 1.87 -1.33 7.85
CA ALA A 49 2.05 -0.10 8.62
C ALA A 49 3.51 0.36 8.67
N ALA A 50 4.46 -0.56 8.92
CA ALA A 50 5.88 -0.23 8.95
C ALA A 50 6.42 0.29 7.61
N HIS A 51 5.93 -0.21 6.47
CA HIS A 51 6.34 0.31 5.16
C HIS A 51 5.71 1.67 4.86
N LEU A 52 4.45 1.89 5.25
CA LEU A 52 3.79 3.19 5.13
C LEU A 52 4.47 4.25 6.01
N ASP A 53 4.83 3.92 7.25
CA ASP A 53 5.60 4.78 8.14
C ASP A 53 6.94 5.18 7.51
N GLY A 54 7.62 4.24 6.84
CA GLY A 54 8.85 4.50 6.10
C GLY A 54 8.68 5.52 4.97
N LEU A 55 7.55 5.46 4.24
CA LEU A 55 7.20 6.45 3.22
C LEU A 55 6.87 7.82 3.84
N SER A 56 6.15 7.82 4.96
CA SER A 56 5.79 9.03 5.71
C SER A 56 7.04 9.77 6.21
N ILE A 57 8.01 9.03 6.76
CA ILE A 57 9.32 9.56 7.20
C ILE A 57 10.13 10.08 6.00
N ALA A 58 10.05 9.45 4.84
CA ALA A 58 10.74 9.89 3.63
C ALA A 58 10.19 11.20 3.03
N GLY A 59 9.00 11.65 3.47
CA GLY A 59 8.39 12.90 3.06
C GLY A 59 8.24 13.00 1.53
N GLU A 60 8.63 14.15 0.97
CA GLU A 60 8.53 14.43 -0.48
C GLU A 60 9.17 13.35 -1.37
N ALA A 61 10.24 12.69 -0.92
CA ALA A 61 10.87 11.60 -1.67
C ALA A 61 9.98 10.34 -1.73
N GLY A 62 9.28 10.05 -0.63
CA GLY A 62 8.27 8.98 -0.60
C GLY A 62 7.07 9.31 -1.49
N GLU A 63 6.63 10.58 -1.46
CA GLU A 63 5.54 11.05 -2.31
C GLU A 63 5.86 10.95 -3.80
N ALA A 64 7.06 11.36 -4.19
CA ALA A 64 7.51 11.29 -5.59
C ALA A 64 7.53 9.84 -6.09
N LEU A 65 8.02 8.91 -5.29
CA LEU A 65 8.05 7.48 -5.65
C LEU A 65 6.67 6.85 -5.68
N CYS A 66 5.77 7.22 -4.76
CA CYS A 66 4.37 6.81 -4.86
C CYS A 66 3.69 7.38 -6.12
N ALA A 67 4.02 8.61 -6.52
CA ALA A 67 3.49 9.21 -7.75
C ALA A 67 4.02 8.51 -9.01
N GLU A 68 5.30 8.14 -9.04
CA GLU A 68 5.91 7.35 -10.12
C GLU A 68 5.24 5.97 -10.23
N ALA A 69 5.01 5.28 -9.12
CA ALA A 69 4.32 4.00 -9.09
C ALA A 69 2.86 4.09 -9.60
N LEU A 70 2.26 5.28 -9.62
CA LEU A 70 0.93 5.47 -10.17
C LEU A 70 0.91 5.61 -11.70
N GLU A 71 2.05 5.72 -12.39
CA GLU A 71 2.13 5.76 -13.86
C GLU A 71 1.52 4.51 -14.50
N ASP A 72 1.76 3.32 -13.93
CA ASP A 72 1.07 2.05 -14.21
C ASP A 72 0.40 1.53 -12.93
N PRO A 73 -0.78 2.06 -12.57
CA PRO A 73 -1.31 1.90 -11.22
C PRO A 73 -1.97 0.55 -11.01
N GLY A 74 -1.46 -0.21 -10.05
CA GLY A 74 -2.19 -1.29 -9.40
C GLY A 74 -2.94 -0.82 -8.14
N ILE A 75 -3.66 -1.75 -7.52
CA ILE A 75 -4.45 -1.45 -6.31
C ILE A 75 -3.55 -1.26 -5.09
N GLY A 76 -2.37 -1.91 -5.10
CA GLY A 76 -1.33 -1.76 -4.09
C GLY A 76 -0.80 -0.34 -4.04
N GLU A 77 -0.47 0.18 -5.22
CA GLU A 77 0.13 1.48 -5.46
C GLU A 77 -0.89 2.59 -5.15
N LEU A 78 -2.14 2.43 -5.62
CA LEU A 78 -3.24 3.31 -5.22
C LEU A 78 -3.45 3.33 -3.71
N PHE A 79 -3.38 2.18 -3.04
CA PHE A 79 -3.52 2.11 -1.59
C PHE A 79 -2.41 2.89 -0.88
N ALA A 80 -1.14 2.65 -1.22
CA ALA A 80 -0.02 3.34 -0.59
C ALA A 80 -0.10 4.86 -0.78
N ALA A 81 -0.37 5.32 -2.00
CA ALA A 81 -0.56 6.74 -2.29
C ALA A 81 -1.75 7.35 -1.55
N THR A 82 -2.86 6.61 -1.44
CA THR A 82 -4.07 7.07 -0.72
C THR A 82 -3.82 7.22 0.76
N VAL A 83 -3.15 6.25 1.41
CA VAL A 83 -2.81 6.36 2.83
C VAL A 83 -1.90 7.56 3.07
N GLY A 84 -0.86 7.73 2.26
CA GLY A 84 0.02 8.90 2.38
C GLY A 84 -0.73 10.23 2.25
N ALA A 85 -1.65 10.34 1.29
CA ALA A 85 -2.46 11.55 1.13
C ALA A 85 -3.39 11.80 2.33
N ILE A 86 -3.92 10.74 2.96
CA ILE A 86 -4.72 10.83 4.20
C ILE A 86 -3.85 11.31 5.37
N GLU A 87 -2.68 10.72 5.58
CA GLU A 87 -1.77 11.08 6.67
C GLU A 87 -1.34 12.54 6.64
N ARG A 88 -1.14 13.08 5.42
CA ARG A 88 -0.80 14.50 5.23
C ARG A 88 -2.01 15.44 5.26
N GLY A 89 -3.23 14.91 5.22
CA GLY A 89 -4.45 15.71 5.09
C GLY A 89 -4.61 16.39 3.72
N ASP A 90 -3.97 15.86 2.67
CA ASP A 90 -4.03 16.42 1.32
C ASP A 90 -5.32 15.99 0.59
N ARG A 91 -6.35 16.81 0.73
CA ARG A 91 -7.66 16.61 0.09
C ARG A 91 -7.59 16.66 -1.44
N GLN A 92 -6.67 17.42 -2.01
CA GLN A 92 -6.56 17.57 -3.46
C GLN A 92 -5.95 16.30 -4.07
N ALA A 93 -4.86 15.80 -3.47
CA ALA A 93 -4.27 14.52 -3.87
C ALA A 93 -5.31 13.38 -3.77
N LEU A 94 -6.10 13.35 -2.69
CA LEU A 94 -7.18 12.36 -2.55
C LEU A 94 -8.22 12.43 -3.67
N HIS A 95 -8.63 13.64 -4.07
CA HIS A 95 -9.57 13.80 -5.16
C HIS A 95 -9.02 13.22 -6.47
N HIS A 96 -7.76 13.54 -6.80
CA HIS A 96 -7.09 13.00 -7.99
C HIS A 96 -6.94 11.48 -7.95
N LEU A 97 -6.62 10.90 -6.79
CA LEU A 97 -6.51 9.45 -6.63
C LEU A 97 -7.85 8.73 -6.83
N VAL A 98 -8.96 9.34 -6.38
CA VAL A 98 -10.32 8.80 -6.59
C VAL A 98 -10.69 8.80 -8.07
N GLU A 99 -10.36 9.86 -8.81
CA GLU A 99 -10.60 9.94 -10.25
C GLU A 99 -9.80 8.87 -11.01
N ARG A 100 -8.55 8.63 -10.61
CA ARG A 100 -7.64 7.66 -11.25
C ARG A 100 -8.07 6.20 -11.06
N ARG A 101 -8.97 5.91 -10.13
CA ARG A 101 -9.48 4.55 -9.84
C ARG A 101 -10.11 3.86 -11.06
N GLN A 102 -10.62 4.62 -12.03
CA GLN A 102 -11.43 4.10 -13.15
C GLN A 102 -10.70 3.12 -14.09
N GLY A 103 -9.38 2.95 -13.97
CA GLY A 103 -8.58 1.98 -14.73
C GLY A 103 -8.14 0.73 -13.96
N VAL A 104 -8.37 0.64 -12.64
CA VAL A 104 -7.77 -0.41 -11.80
C VAL A 104 -8.78 -1.53 -11.50
N LYS A 105 -8.41 -2.78 -11.83
CA LYS A 105 -9.24 -3.98 -11.59
C LYS A 105 -9.45 -4.20 -10.08
N SER A 106 -10.56 -4.84 -9.69
CA SER A 106 -10.88 -5.10 -8.28
C SER A 106 -9.86 -6.03 -7.60
N CYS A 107 -9.60 -5.77 -6.31
CA CYS A 107 -8.69 -6.55 -5.46
C CYS A 107 -9.31 -7.79 -4.86
N ILE A 108 -10.64 -7.83 -4.85
CA ILE A 108 -11.39 -8.97 -4.36
C ILE A 108 -11.50 -9.89 -5.57
N ALA A 109 -10.53 -10.79 -5.72
CA ALA A 109 -10.77 -11.98 -6.52
C ALA A 109 -11.99 -12.69 -5.93
N ALA A 110 -12.92 -13.12 -6.77
CA ALA A 110 -14.01 -14.01 -6.34
C ALA A 110 -13.39 -15.17 -5.54
N PRO A 111 -14.01 -15.60 -4.43
CA PRO A 111 -13.45 -16.67 -3.62
C PRO A 111 -13.16 -17.84 -4.55
N ALA A 112 -11.90 -18.31 -4.57
CA ALA A 112 -11.57 -19.57 -5.22
C ALA A 112 -12.44 -20.62 -4.55
N THR A 113 -13.44 -21.13 -5.28
CA THR A 113 -14.29 -22.22 -4.83
C THR A 113 -13.36 -23.38 -4.51
N VAL A 114 -13.16 -23.65 -3.22
CA VAL A 114 -12.48 -24.87 -2.78
C VAL A 114 -13.39 -26.00 -3.22
N ALA A 115 -12.98 -26.72 -4.28
CA ALA A 115 -13.64 -27.96 -4.67
C ALA A 115 -13.61 -28.91 -3.47
N PRO A 116 -14.73 -29.60 -3.16
CA PRO A 116 -14.74 -30.58 -2.08
C PRO A 116 -13.69 -31.65 -2.38
N GLN A 117 -12.81 -31.89 -1.41
CA GLN A 117 -11.94 -33.06 -1.44
C GLN A 117 -12.77 -34.24 -0.91
N GLU A 118 -13.09 -35.19 -1.78
CA GLU A 118 -13.60 -36.51 -1.41
C GLU A 118 -12.48 -37.42 -0.89
#